data_AF-F1YH73-F1
#
_entry.id   AF-F1YH73-F1
#
_cell.length_a   1.000
_cell.length_b   1.000
_cell.length_c   1.000
_cell.angle_alpha   90.00
_cell.angle_beta   90.00
_cell.angle_gamma   90.00
#
_symmetry.space_group_name_H-M   'P 1'
#
loop_
_entity.id
_entity.type
_entity.pdbx_description
1 polymer ?
#
loop_
_entity_poly.entity_id
_entity_poly.type
_entity_poly.pdbx_seq_one_letter_code
_entity_poly.pdbx_strand_id
1 'polypeptide(L)'
;MTTTATYFPWDNASRGAAPCIRDDDAAYTYAEFAARVEACAEQLSGHGVRDGDVVATFLPNRSELILVMAAAWRIGAAATPVNPAFTVDEAAYQLDDAGVRVIVSDRPIGDRDVIDVADLATAPTQAWQPPATPAPESVALLIYTSGSTGRPKGVQLTHANLRYMATTMAGLQELTPADHALVILPLFHVNAICVTVLTPFIAGAQVSIVPKFSVGGFFADVERLRPTYFSGVPTIYALLVSSPQAAAADLSSLRFGICGAAPISRELLTLIGDRFSFPIFRPLRRFRCTAI
;
A
#
# COMPACT_ATOMS: atom_id res chain seq x y z
N MET A 1 28.76 0.20 4.21
CA MET A 1 27.91 -0.91 3.78
C MET A 1 26.69 -0.31 3.13
N THR A 2 26.59 -0.39 1.80
CA THR A 2 25.43 0.13 1.07
C THR A 2 24.28 -0.83 1.34
N THR A 3 23.43 -0.50 2.31
CA THR A 3 22.20 -1.27 2.57
C THR A 3 21.39 -1.21 1.28
N THR A 4 21.24 -2.35 0.60
CA THR A 4 20.39 -2.43 -0.59
C THR A 4 18.99 -1.98 -0.19
N ALA A 5 18.52 -0.88 -0.79
CA ALA A 5 17.22 -0.32 -0.46
C ALA A 5 16.12 -1.39 -0.67
N THR A 6 15.29 -1.58 0.36
CA THR A 6 14.32 -2.68 0.45
C THR A 6 13.03 -2.15 1.04
N TYR A 7 11.90 -2.70 0.60
CA TYR A 7 10.58 -2.41 1.17
C TYR A 7 10.19 -3.41 2.26
N PHE A 8 11.02 -4.41 2.54
CA PHE A 8 10.74 -5.39 3.59
C PHE A 8 10.85 -4.74 4.97
N PRO A 9 9.82 -4.85 5.82
CA PRO A 9 9.85 -4.25 7.15
C PRO A 9 10.98 -4.75 8.05
N TRP A 10 11.25 -6.07 8.05
CA TRP A 10 12.28 -6.69 8.90
C TRP A 10 13.70 -6.22 8.57
N ASP A 11 14.01 -5.98 7.29
CA ASP A 11 15.30 -5.44 6.88
C ASP A 11 15.45 -3.95 7.29
N ASN A 12 14.33 -3.24 7.39
CA ASN A 12 14.29 -1.83 7.79
C ASN A 12 14.20 -1.63 9.32
N ALA A 13 14.13 -2.69 10.12
CA ALA A 13 14.04 -2.61 11.58
C ALA A 13 15.17 -1.79 12.23
N SER A 14 16.36 -1.78 11.59
CA SER A 14 17.52 -0.99 12.02
C SER A 14 17.30 0.53 12.02
N ARG A 15 16.23 1.02 11.37
CA ARG A 15 15.79 2.42 11.44
C ARG A 15 15.16 2.78 12.80
N GLY A 16 14.95 1.80 13.67
CA GLY A 16 14.63 2.00 15.08
C GLY A 16 13.32 2.75 15.28
N ALA A 17 13.38 3.81 16.08
CA ALA A 17 12.24 4.63 16.48
C ALA A 17 11.75 5.62 15.39
N ALA A 18 12.30 5.59 14.18
CA ALA A 18 11.77 6.41 13.09
C ALA A 18 10.32 6.00 12.75
N PRO A 19 9.41 6.95 12.48
CA PRO A 19 8.04 6.63 12.07
C PRO A 19 8.03 5.79 10.78
N CYS A 20 7.22 4.74 10.75
CA CYS A 20 7.11 3.83 9.60
C CYS A 20 5.74 3.94 8.94
N ILE A 21 4.70 3.53 9.66
CA ILE A 21 3.34 3.46 9.13
C ILE A 21 2.35 3.76 10.23
N ARG A 22 1.29 4.48 9.88
CA ARG A 22 0.20 4.78 10.79
C ARG A 22 -1.15 4.85 10.07
N ASP A 23 -2.20 4.72 10.85
CA ASP A 23 -3.56 5.11 10.51
C ASP A 23 -4.14 5.95 11.67
N ASP A 24 -5.47 5.94 11.83
CA ASP A 24 -6.17 6.65 12.89
C ASP A 24 -6.11 5.90 14.24
N ASP A 25 -5.93 4.57 14.22
CA ASP A 25 -5.97 3.71 15.42
C ASP A 25 -4.57 3.38 15.95
N ALA A 26 -3.58 3.25 15.05
CA ALA A 26 -2.23 2.84 15.39
C ALA A 26 -1.16 3.66 14.67
N ALA A 27 -0.01 3.81 15.32
CA ALA A 27 1.19 4.36 14.73
C ALA A 27 2.39 3.51 15.13
N TYR A 28 3.13 3.02 14.13
CA TYR A 28 4.27 2.14 14.33
C TYR A 28 5.55 2.82 13.88
N THR A 29 6.58 2.69 14.70
CA THR A 29 7.97 2.88 14.27
C THR A 29 8.42 1.71 13.39
N TYR A 30 9.57 1.86 12.72
CA TYR A 30 10.14 0.76 11.91
C TYR A 30 10.44 -0.49 12.74
N ALA A 31 10.95 -0.33 13.97
CA ALA A 31 11.22 -1.44 14.86
C ALA A 31 9.94 -2.14 15.32
N GLU A 32 8.90 -1.38 15.71
CA GLU A 32 7.62 -1.94 16.13
C GLU A 32 6.89 -2.63 14.98
N PHE A 33 6.88 -2.01 13.79
CA PHE A 33 6.23 -2.60 12.62
C PHE A 33 6.92 -3.92 12.21
N ALA A 34 8.25 -3.96 12.22
CA ALA A 34 9.00 -5.19 11.96
C ALA A 34 8.67 -6.29 12.97
N ALA A 35 8.64 -5.98 14.27
CA ALA A 35 8.28 -6.96 15.30
C ALA A 35 6.85 -7.48 15.13
N ARG A 36 5.92 -6.58 14.78
CA ARG A 36 4.52 -6.92 14.51
C ARG A 36 4.40 -7.84 13.28
N VAL A 37 5.20 -7.60 12.24
CA VAL A 37 5.28 -8.46 11.04
C VAL A 37 5.75 -9.87 11.41
N GLU A 38 6.77 -10.01 12.25
CA GLU A 38 7.25 -11.31 12.71
C GLU A 38 6.18 -12.08 13.50
N ALA A 39 5.45 -11.40 14.39
CA ALA A 39 4.36 -11.99 15.15
C ALA A 39 3.20 -12.47 14.26
N CYS A 40 2.80 -11.64 13.29
CA CYS A 40 1.76 -12.01 12.33
C CYS A 40 2.23 -13.16 11.41
N ALA A 41 3.51 -13.20 11.03
CA ALA A 41 4.09 -14.26 10.22
C ALA A 41 4.09 -15.62 10.94
N GLU A 42 4.41 -15.62 12.23
CA GLU A 42 4.29 -16.80 13.10
C GLU A 42 2.84 -17.28 13.17
N GLN A 43 1.89 -16.36 13.40
CA GLN A 43 0.47 -16.69 13.46
C GLN A 43 -0.03 -17.31 12.15
N LEU A 44 0.28 -16.71 10.99
CA LEU A 44 -0.06 -17.25 9.68
C LEU A 44 0.53 -18.66 9.47
N SER A 45 1.77 -18.87 9.92
CA SER A 45 2.41 -20.20 9.88
C SER A 45 1.69 -21.22 10.76
N GLY A 46 1.19 -20.79 11.93
CA GLY A 46 0.36 -21.58 12.84
C GLY A 46 -0.98 -21.99 12.24
N HIS A 47 -1.57 -21.13 11.39
CA HIS A 47 -2.74 -21.45 10.56
C HIS A 47 -2.40 -22.28 9.31
N GLY A 48 -1.17 -22.76 9.18
CA GLY A 48 -0.78 -23.69 8.12
C GLY A 48 -0.40 -23.03 6.80
N VAL A 49 -0.24 -21.70 6.75
CA VAL A 49 0.29 -21.01 5.56
C VAL A 49 1.75 -21.41 5.33
N ARG A 50 2.10 -21.70 4.07
CA ARG A 50 3.45 -22.11 3.63
C ARG A 50 3.94 -21.27 2.45
N ASP A 51 5.20 -21.45 2.09
CA ASP A 51 5.79 -20.85 0.89
C ASP A 51 4.95 -21.18 -0.36
N GLY A 52 4.64 -20.15 -1.16
CA GLY A 52 3.79 -20.27 -2.35
C GLY A 52 2.28 -20.26 -2.10
N ASP A 53 1.80 -20.35 -0.86
CA ASP A 53 0.38 -20.15 -0.54
C ASP A 53 -0.03 -18.67 -0.74
N VAL A 54 -1.34 -18.41 -0.72
CA VAL A 54 -1.91 -17.06 -0.83
C VAL A 54 -2.67 -16.69 0.44
N VAL A 55 -2.34 -15.53 1.01
CA VAL A 55 -3.06 -14.91 2.12
C VAL A 55 -3.88 -13.74 1.60
N ALA A 56 -5.18 -13.70 1.91
CA ALA A 56 -6.04 -12.59 1.52
C ALA A 56 -6.26 -11.60 2.67
N THR A 57 -6.36 -10.32 2.34
CA THR A 57 -6.85 -9.30 3.25
C THR A 57 -8.20 -8.81 2.77
N PHE A 58 -9.24 -8.98 3.60
CA PHE A 58 -10.58 -8.47 3.36
C PHE A 58 -10.84 -7.30 4.31
N LEU A 59 -10.06 -6.23 4.15
CA LEU A 59 -10.01 -5.12 5.10
C LEU A 59 -10.20 -3.77 4.39
N PRO A 60 -10.78 -2.76 5.07
CA PRO A 60 -10.69 -1.38 4.63
C PRO A 60 -9.24 -0.88 4.66
N ASN A 61 -9.03 0.37 4.23
CA ASN A 61 -7.72 1.00 4.34
C ASN A 61 -7.31 1.10 5.82
N ARG A 62 -6.30 0.32 6.21
CA ARG A 62 -5.70 0.30 7.54
C ARG A 62 -4.28 -0.27 7.49
N SER A 63 -3.49 0.00 8.52
CA SER A 63 -2.11 -0.47 8.63
C SER A 63 -2.00 -2.00 8.63
N GLU A 64 -2.98 -2.70 9.20
CA GLU A 64 -3.01 -4.15 9.28
C GLU A 64 -3.09 -4.84 7.92
N LEU A 65 -3.63 -4.18 6.89
CA LEU A 65 -3.60 -4.71 5.53
C LEU A 65 -2.15 -4.84 5.04
N ILE A 66 -1.33 -3.81 5.28
CA ILE A 66 0.09 -3.82 4.91
C ILE A 66 0.90 -4.75 5.81
N LEU A 67 0.54 -4.82 7.10
CA LEU A 67 1.12 -5.75 8.06
C LEU A 67 0.96 -7.20 7.60
N VAL A 68 -0.27 -7.62 7.28
CA VAL A 68 -0.58 -8.99 6.85
C VAL A 68 0.09 -9.31 5.51
N MET A 69 0.12 -8.35 4.58
CA MET A 69 0.85 -8.49 3.33
C MET A 69 2.35 -8.73 3.57
N ALA A 70 2.97 -7.94 4.43
CA ALA A 70 4.38 -8.14 4.79
C ALA A 70 4.62 -9.45 5.55
N ALA A 71 3.70 -9.86 6.42
CA ALA A 71 3.78 -11.13 7.14
C ALA A 71 3.67 -12.35 6.22
N ALA A 72 2.79 -12.29 5.21
CA ALA A 72 2.71 -13.31 4.17
C ALA A 72 4.05 -13.42 3.41
N TRP A 73 4.62 -12.28 3.01
CA TRP A 73 5.95 -12.25 2.38
C TRP A 73 7.04 -12.82 3.30
N ARG A 74 6.98 -12.54 4.61
CA ARG A 74 7.98 -13.02 5.56
C ARG A 74 8.11 -14.53 5.54
N ILE A 75 7.04 -15.25 5.20
CA ILE A 75 6.97 -16.73 5.13
C ILE A 75 6.90 -17.28 3.70
N GLY A 76 7.18 -16.45 2.69
CA GLY A 76 7.21 -16.86 1.28
C GLY A 76 5.84 -16.98 0.60
N ALA A 77 4.77 -16.57 1.28
CA ALA A 77 3.42 -16.54 0.72
C ALA A 77 3.16 -15.25 -0.07
N ALA A 78 2.27 -15.33 -1.06
CA ALA A 78 1.75 -14.16 -1.76
C ALA A 78 0.60 -13.53 -0.97
N ALA A 79 0.37 -12.24 -1.18
CA ALA A 79 -0.77 -11.52 -0.65
C ALA A 79 -1.80 -11.19 -1.74
N THR A 80 -3.08 -11.16 -1.41
CA THR A 80 -4.12 -10.61 -2.29
C THR A 80 -5.10 -9.74 -1.51
N PRO A 81 -5.14 -8.42 -1.76
CA PRO A 81 -6.16 -7.58 -1.16
C PRO A 81 -7.48 -7.72 -1.92
N VAL A 82 -8.56 -7.91 -1.17
CA VAL A 82 -9.93 -8.01 -1.66
C VAL A 82 -10.63 -6.68 -1.42
N ASN A 83 -11.50 -6.26 -2.33
CA ASN A 83 -12.30 -5.07 -2.13
C ASN A 83 -13.23 -5.25 -0.92
N PRO A 84 -13.09 -4.45 0.16
CA PRO A 84 -13.88 -4.58 1.38
C PRO A 84 -15.39 -4.36 1.16
N ALA A 85 -15.76 -3.68 0.06
CA ALA A 85 -17.14 -3.43 -0.34
C ALA A 85 -17.83 -4.65 -0.97
N PHE A 86 -17.09 -5.70 -1.33
CA PHE A 86 -17.69 -6.92 -1.85
C PHE A 86 -18.43 -7.68 -0.76
N THR A 87 -19.55 -8.28 -1.15
CA THR A 87 -20.18 -9.38 -0.42
C THR A 87 -19.30 -10.64 -0.49
N VAL A 88 -19.60 -11.63 0.36
CA VAL A 88 -18.91 -12.92 0.33
C VAL A 88 -19.04 -13.59 -1.05
N ASP A 89 -20.21 -13.52 -1.66
CA ASP A 89 -20.49 -14.11 -2.98
C ASP A 89 -19.72 -13.40 -4.11
N GLU A 90 -19.64 -12.07 -4.08
CA GLU A 90 -18.86 -11.30 -5.07
C GLU A 90 -17.36 -11.59 -4.97
N ALA A 91 -16.85 -11.80 -3.76
CA ALA A 91 -15.45 -12.11 -3.52
C ALA A 91 -15.10 -13.59 -3.77
N ALA A 92 -16.08 -14.50 -3.74
CA ALA A 92 -15.86 -15.94 -3.82
C ALA A 92 -15.00 -16.34 -5.02
N TYR A 93 -15.30 -15.79 -6.20
CA TYR A 93 -14.52 -16.08 -7.40
C TYR A 93 -13.04 -15.69 -7.24
N GLN A 94 -12.72 -14.49 -6.74
CA GLN A 94 -11.34 -14.08 -6.52
C GLN A 94 -10.63 -14.99 -5.50
N LEU A 95 -11.31 -15.30 -4.39
CA LEU A 95 -10.74 -16.11 -3.32
C LEU A 95 -10.44 -17.55 -3.79
N ASP A 96 -11.33 -18.13 -4.61
CA ASP A 96 -11.16 -19.47 -5.17
C ASP A 96 -10.12 -19.51 -6.30
N ASP A 97 -10.19 -18.57 -7.23
CA ASP A 97 -9.26 -18.46 -8.36
C ASP A 97 -7.82 -18.21 -7.88
N ALA A 98 -7.64 -17.45 -6.80
CA ALA A 98 -6.35 -17.20 -6.18
C ALA A 98 -5.86 -18.35 -5.29
N GLY A 99 -6.70 -19.34 -4.98
CA GLY A 99 -6.34 -20.44 -4.08
C GLY A 99 -6.01 -19.97 -2.65
N VAL A 100 -6.80 -19.03 -2.11
CA VAL A 100 -6.53 -18.42 -0.80
C VAL A 100 -6.56 -19.47 0.31
N ARG A 101 -5.48 -19.52 1.09
CA ARG A 101 -5.30 -20.41 2.25
C ARG A 101 -5.95 -19.86 3.51
N VAL A 102 -5.69 -18.58 3.82
CA VAL A 102 -6.16 -17.88 5.01
C VAL A 102 -6.59 -16.48 4.63
N ILE A 103 -7.64 -15.97 5.29
CA ILE A 103 -8.13 -14.61 5.13
C ILE A 103 -7.96 -13.86 6.45
N VAL A 104 -7.47 -12.63 6.40
CA VAL A 104 -7.57 -11.69 7.52
C VAL A 104 -8.71 -10.71 7.25
N SER A 105 -9.67 -10.62 8.17
CA SER A 105 -10.94 -9.90 7.99
C SER A 105 -11.46 -9.36 9.33
N ASP A 106 -12.39 -8.40 9.29
CA ASP A 106 -13.17 -7.93 10.45
C ASP A 106 -14.55 -8.62 10.55
N ARG A 107 -14.81 -9.57 9.66
CA ARG A 107 -16.05 -10.34 9.58
C ARG A 107 -15.83 -11.74 9.04
N PRO A 108 -16.72 -12.71 9.33
CA PRO A 108 -16.70 -14.03 8.72
C PRO A 108 -16.86 -13.97 7.20
N ILE A 109 -16.18 -14.88 6.48
CA ILE A 109 -16.22 -15.00 5.01
C ILE A 109 -16.63 -16.42 4.62
N GLY A 110 -17.92 -16.72 4.78
CA GLY A 110 -18.45 -18.07 4.59
C GLY A 110 -17.79 -19.07 5.53
N ASP A 111 -17.48 -20.27 5.04
CA ASP A 111 -16.84 -21.36 5.80
C ASP A 111 -15.29 -21.35 5.69
N ARG A 112 -14.69 -20.23 5.27
CA ARG A 112 -13.24 -20.12 5.08
C ARG A 112 -12.50 -19.92 6.41
N ASP A 113 -11.21 -20.29 6.44
CA ASP A 113 -10.33 -19.98 7.57
C ASP A 113 -10.07 -18.47 7.62
N VAL A 114 -10.56 -17.84 8.68
CA VAL A 114 -10.50 -16.40 8.89
C VAL A 114 -9.81 -16.13 10.22
N ILE A 115 -8.79 -15.28 10.17
CA ILE A 115 -8.20 -14.64 11.35
C ILE A 115 -8.90 -13.29 11.50
N ASP A 116 -9.52 -13.05 12.65
CA ASP A 116 -10.04 -11.72 12.97
C ASP A 116 -8.86 -10.74 13.07
N VAL A 117 -8.98 -9.59 12.41
CA VAL A 117 -7.96 -8.53 12.46
C VAL A 117 -7.67 -8.05 13.89
N ALA A 118 -8.67 -8.11 14.78
CA ALA A 118 -8.50 -7.79 16.20
C ALA A 118 -7.63 -8.82 16.95
N ASP A 119 -7.56 -10.05 16.46
CA ASP A 119 -6.83 -11.17 17.05
C ASP A 119 -5.43 -11.36 16.46
N LEU A 120 -4.94 -10.40 15.67
CA LEU A 120 -3.58 -10.46 15.13
C LEU A 120 -2.55 -10.43 16.27
N ALA A 121 -1.60 -11.36 16.26
CA ALA A 121 -0.58 -11.55 17.29
C ALA A 121 0.42 -10.38 17.36
N THR A 122 0.57 -9.75 18.52
CA THR A 122 1.30 -8.48 18.67
C THR A 122 2.81 -8.63 18.83
N ALA A 123 3.27 -9.78 19.32
CA ALA A 123 4.68 -10.11 19.48
C ALA A 123 4.92 -11.59 19.14
N PRO A 124 6.05 -11.93 18.51
CA PRO A 124 6.37 -13.32 18.22
C PRO A 124 6.80 -14.05 19.50
N THR A 125 6.67 -15.38 19.50
CA THR A 125 7.22 -16.21 20.56
C THR A 125 8.75 -16.27 20.48
N GLN A 126 9.39 -16.65 21.57
CA GLN A 126 10.85 -16.87 21.59
C GLN A 126 11.30 -18.04 20.70
N ALA A 127 10.38 -18.95 20.36
CA ALA A 127 10.66 -20.09 19.51
C ALA A 127 10.55 -19.75 18.01
N TRP A 128 10.00 -18.58 17.65
CA TRP A 128 9.86 -18.15 16.27
C TRP A 128 11.24 -18.02 15.62
N GLN A 129 11.45 -18.80 14.57
CA GLN A 129 12.64 -18.74 13.73
C GLN A 129 12.18 -18.38 12.33
N PRO A 130 12.27 -17.11 11.95
CA PRO A 130 11.69 -16.68 10.70
C PRO A 130 12.56 -17.18 9.53
N PRO A 131 11.95 -17.52 8.38
CA PRO A 131 12.69 -18.13 7.27
C PRO A 131 13.62 -17.12 6.58
N ALA A 132 14.34 -17.55 5.55
CA ALA A 132 15.15 -16.65 4.74
C ALA A 132 14.27 -15.63 3.98
N THR A 133 14.87 -14.52 3.56
CA THR A 133 14.21 -13.53 2.69
C THR A 133 13.72 -14.20 1.39
N PRO A 134 12.49 -13.90 0.93
CA PRO A 134 11.95 -14.48 -0.30
C PRO A 134 12.84 -14.26 -1.52
N ALA A 135 12.81 -15.21 -2.45
CA ALA A 135 13.47 -15.06 -3.74
C ALA A 135 12.83 -13.92 -4.56
N PRO A 136 13.61 -13.15 -5.34
CA PRO A 136 13.07 -12.09 -6.19
C PRO A 136 11.97 -12.55 -7.16
N GLU A 137 12.04 -13.80 -7.61
CA GLU A 137 11.12 -14.41 -8.58
C GLU A 137 9.83 -14.93 -7.94
N SER A 138 9.76 -15.06 -6.60
CA SER A 138 8.55 -15.48 -5.90
C SER A 138 7.41 -14.48 -6.10
N VAL A 139 6.20 -15.00 -6.27
CA VAL A 139 4.99 -14.19 -6.39
C VAL A 139 4.73 -13.51 -5.05
N ALA A 140 4.66 -12.18 -5.06
CA ALA A 140 4.46 -11.36 -3.87
C ALA A 140 3.02 -10.89 -3.74
N LEU A 141 2.40 -10.53 -4.86
CA LEU A 141 1.10 -9.84 -4.85
C LEU A 141 0.24 -10.30 -6.02
N LEU A 142 -1.00 -10.69 -5.72
CA LEU A 142 -2.04 -10.96 -6.70
C LEU A 142 -3.05 -9.81 -6.70
N ILE A 143 -3.15 -9.09 -7.82
CA ILE A 143 -4.12 -7.99 -8.00
C ILE A 143 -5.16 -8.39 -9.03
N TYR A 144 -6.42 -8.42 -8.61
CA TYR A 144 -7.54 -8.68 -9.50
C TYR A 144 -7.99 -7.41 -10.20
N THR A 145 -8.16 -7.52 -11.51
CA THR A 145 -8.65 -6.42 -12.36
C THR A 145 -9.87 -6.88 -13.15
N SER A 146 -10.79 -5.97 -13.46
CA SER A 146 -11.94 -6.25 -14.33
C SER A 146 -11.43 -6.65 -15.71
N GLY A 147 -11.46 -7.95 -16.03
CA GLY A 147 -11.04 -8.45 -17.34
C GLY A 147 -12.02 -8.04 -18.44
N SER A 148 -11.52 -7.82 -19.65
CA SER A 148 -12.34 -7.53 -20.84
C SER A 148 -13.36 -8.62 -21.18
N THR A 149 -13.14 -9.83 -20.66
CA THR A 149 -14.00 -11.01 -20.83
C THR A 149 -15.08 -11.14 -19.75
N GLY A 150 -15.30 -10.10 -18.92
CA GLY A 150 -16.31 -10.06 -17.86
C GLY A 150 -15.91 -10.75 -16.54
N ARG A 151 -14.98 -11.72 -16.59
CA ARG A 151 -14.40 -12.32 -15.37
C ARG A 151 -13.14 -11.56 -14.93
N PRO A 152 -13.00 -11.22 -13.64
CA PRO A 152 -11.76 -10.66 -13.10
C PRO A 152 -10.55 -11.56 -13.38
N LYS A 153 -9.37 -10.98 -13.59
CA LYS A 153 -8.12 -11.74 -13.78
C LYS A 153 -7.11 -11.35 -12.71
N GLY A 154 -6.53 -12.34 -12.04
CA GLY A 154 -5.45 -12.17 -11.07
C GLY A 154 -4.12 -11.91 -11.77
N VAL A 155 -3.64 -10.67 -11.71
CA VAL A 155 -2.30 -10.30 -12.18
C VAL A 155 -1.29 -10.67 -11.10
N GLN A 156 -0.35 -11.56 -11.44
CA GLN A 156 0.73 -11.96 -10.54
C GLN A 156 1.90 -10.98 -10.65
N LEU A 157 2.35 -10.46 -9.51
CA LEU A 157 3.51 -9.59 -9.40
C LEU A 157 4.55 -10.23 -8.51
N THR A 158 5.77 -10.38 -9.01
CA THR A 158 6.89 -10.92 -8.23
C THR A 158 7.54 -9.86 -7.35
N HIS A 159 8.33 -10.28 -6.36
CA HIS A 159 9.12 -9.34 -5.56
C HIS A 159 10.05 -8.47 -6.41
N ALA A 160 10.61 -9.03 -7.50
CA ALA A 160 11.43 -8.32 -8.47
C ALA A 160 10.65 -7.23 -9.22
N ASN A 161 9.39 -7.50 -9.62
CA ASN A 161 8.53 -6.48 -10.23
C ASN A 161 8.26 -5.32 -9.27
N LEU A 162 7.87 -5.63 -8.03
CA LEU A 162 7.57 -4.64 -7.00
C LEU A 162 8.81 -3.81 -6.66
N ARG A 163 9.96 -4.45 -6.47
CA ARG A 163 11.24 -3.78 -6.17
C ARG A 163 11.65 -2.85 -7.31
N TYR A 164 11.62 -3.35 -8.55
CA TYR A 164 11.99 -2.54 -9.72
C TYR A 164 11.15 -1.27 -9.82
N MET A 165 9.83 -1.41 -9.69
CA MET A 165 8.91 -0.28 -9.71
C MET A 165 9.17 0.68 -8.56
N ALA A 166 9.27 0.19 -7.32
CA ALA A 166 9.39 1.03 -6.14
C ALA A 166 10.73 1.78 -6.11
N THR A 167 11.84 1.13 -6.45
CA THR A 167 13.15 1.78 -6.57
C THR A 167 13.18 2.81 -7.71
N THR A 168 12.58 2.50 -8.86
CA THR A 168 12.49 3.46 -9.97
C THR A 168 11.68 4.69 -9.56
N MET A 169 10.53 4.49 -8.90
CA MET A 169 9.69 5.59 -8.46
C MET A 169 10.35 6.43 -7.37
N ALA A 170 10.98 5.80 -6.38
CA ALA A 170 11.68 6.50 -5.30
C ALA A 170 12.80 7.38 -5.86
N GLY A 171 13.56 6.88 -6.84
CA GLY A 171 14.60 7.65 -7.53
C GLY A 171 14.05 8.78 -8.39
N LEU A 172 12.96 8.55 -9.14
CA LEU A 172 12.32 9.57 -9.97
C LEU A 172 11.68 10.71 -9.15
N GLN A 173 11.22 10.40 -7.94
CA GLN A 173 10.62 11.33 -7.00
C GLN A 173 11.62 11.96 -6.04
N GLU A 174 12.88 11.51 -6.08
CA GLU A 174 13.95 11.94 -5.17
C GLU A 174 13.52 11.81 -3.70
N LEU A 175 12.89 10.66 -3.38
CA LEU A 175 12.43 10.39 -2.02
C LEU A 175 13.61 10.18 -1.07
N THR A 176 13.42 10.68 0.14
CA THR A 176 14.36 10.62 1.25
C THR A 176 13.66 10.08 2.51
N PRO A 177 14.38 9.67 3.56
CA PRO A 177 13.76 9.31 4.84
C PRO A 177 12.93 10.42 5.49
N ALA A 178 13.08 11.68 5.06
CA ALA A 178 12.28 12.81 5.56
C ALA A 178 10.90 12.91 4.89
N ASP A 179 10.65 12.13 3.83
CA ASP A 179 9.37 12.15 3.13
C ASP A 179 8.27 11.42 3.89
N HIS A 180 7.03 11.80 3.59
CA HIS A 180 5.83 11.30 4.23
C HIS A 180 4.70 11.15 3.20
N ALA A 181 4.31 9.91 2.93
CA ALA A 181 3.23 9.61 2.00
C ALA A 181 1.87 9.60 2.70
N LEU A 182 0.88 10.26 2.11
CA LEU A 182 -0.54 10.11 2.48
C LEU A 182 -1.25 9.17 1.52
N VAL A 183 -1.74 8.04 2.04
CA VAL A 183 -2.49 7.02 1.29
C VAL A 183 -3.97 7.33 1.37
N ILE A 184 -4.49 7.96 0.31
CA ILE A 184 -5.92 8.28 0.17
C ILE A 184 -6.66 7.33 -0.78
N LEU A 185 -5.91 6.56 -1.57
CA LEU A 185 -6.46 5.62 -2.53
C LEU A 185 -6.72 4.26 -1.87
N PRO A 186 -7.67 3.46 -2.38
CA PRO A 186 -7.96 2.16 -1.80
C PRO A 186 -6.77 1.20 -1.92
N LEU A 187 -6.40 0.57 -0.81
CA LEU A 187 -5.26 -0.35 -0.71
C LEU A 187 -5.47 -1.67 -1.45
N PHE A 188 -6.71 -2.00 -1.84
CA PHE A 188 -6.96 -3.13 -2.75
C PHE A 188 -6.62 -2.82 -4.22
N HIS A 189 -6.13 -1.62 -4.53
CA HIS A 189 -5.59 -1.28 -5.84
C HIS A 189 -4.07 -1.18 -5.83
N VAL A 190 -3.45 -1.74 -6.87
CA VAL A 190 -1.99 -1.74 -7.05
C VAL A 190 -1.37 -0.35 -6.97
N ASN A 191 -2.05 0.69 -7.45
CA ASN A 191 -1.51 2.05 -7.39
C ASN A 191 -1.27 2.52 -5.94
N ALA A 192 -2.18 2.26 -5.02
CA ALA A 192 -2.03 2.66 -3.62
C ALA A 192 -0.88 1.91 -2.94
N ILE A 193 -0.83 0.58 -3.10
CA ILE A 193 0.25 -0.25 -2.54
C ILE A 193 1.61 0.18 -3.11
N CYS A 194 1.74 0.14 -4.44
CA CYS A 194 3.02 0.33 -5.10
C CYS A 194 3.56 1.77 -4.96
N VAL A 195 2.72 2.77 -5.23
CA VAL A 195 3.16 4.18 -5.34
C VAL A 195 3.24 4.86 -3.98
N THR A 196 2.33 4.53 -3.06
CA THR A 196 2.18 5.27 -1.79
C THR A 196 2.53 4.46 -0.55
N VAL A 197 2.84 3.16 -0.66
CA VAL A 197 3.33 2.35 0.47
C VAL A 197 4.72 1.76 0.21
N LEU A 198 4.93 1.04 -0.88
CA LEU A 198 6.22 0.37 -1.12
C LEU A 198 7.34 1.34 -1.53
N THR A 199 7.01 2.33 -2.35
CA THR A 199 7.95 3.39 -2.77
C THR A 199 8.56 4.17 -1.59
N PRO A 200 7.78 4.68 -0.60
CA PRO A 200 8.37 5.34 0.56
C PRO A 200 9.16 4.37 1.45
N PHE A 201 8.76 3.10 1.58
CA PHE A 201 9.54 2.11 2.34
C PHE A 201 10.94 1.87 1.75
N ILE A 202 11.10 1.88 0.42
CA ILE A 202 12.42 1.86 -0.24
C ILE A 202 13.31 3.02 0.24
N ALA A 203 12.75 4.21 0.38
CA ALA A 203 13.47 5.40 0.82
C ALA A 203 13.68 5.45 2.35
N GLY A 204 12.95 4.65 3.12
CA GLY A 204 12.88 4.76 4.57
C GLY A 204 11.98 5.91 5.06
N ALA A 205 11.03 6.32 4.23
CA ALA A 205 10.05 7.36 4.50
C ALA A 205 8.82 6.80 5.21
N GLN A 206 8.06 7.68 5.86
CA GLN A 206 6.86 7.29 6.61
C GLN A 206 5.59 7.30 5.76
N VAL A 207 4.58 6.53 6.19
CA VAL A 207 3.29 6.37 5.51
C VAL A 207 2.14 6.66 6.49
N SER A 208 1.15 7.43 6.06
CA SER A 208 -0.12 7.56 6.78
C SER A 208 -1.27 7.13 5.91
N ILE A 209 -2.08 6.21 6.43
CA ILE A 209 -3.25 5.67 5.76
C ILE A 209 -4.49 6.35 6.31
N VAL A 210 -5.33 6.85 5.41
CA VAL A 210 -6.68 7.30 5.78
C VAL A 210 -7.69 6.22 5.41
N PRO A 211 -8.72 5.99 6.24
CA PRO A 211 -9.67 4.90 6.04
C PRO A 211 -10.50 5.07 4.76
N LYS A 212 -10.81 6.32 4.40
CA LYS A 212 -11.54 6.66 3.19
C LYS A 212 -11.24 8.09 2.76
N PHE A 213 -11.07 8.30 1.46
CA PHE A 213 -10.96 9.64 0.91
C PHE A 213 -12.25 10.45 1.10
N SER A 214 -12.11 11.66 1.63
CA SER A 214 -13.09 12.72 1.54
C SER A 214 -12.35 14.04 1.30
N VAL A 215 -13.01 15.01 0.65
CA VAL A 215 -12.39 16.31 0.35
C VAL A 215 -12.04 17.06 1.64
N GLY A 216 -12.96 17.12 2.60
CA GLY A 216 -12.72 17.78 3.89
C GLY A 216 -11.68 17.07 4.74
N GLY A 217 -11.74 15.74 4.80
CA GLY A 217 -10.74 14.93 5.51
C GLY A 217 -9.35 15.14 4.93
N PHE A 218 -9.21 15.15 3.59
CA PHE A 218 -7.92 15.38 2.95
C PHE A 218 -7.22 16.66 3.41
N PHE A 219 -7.92 17.80 3.42
CA PHE A 219 -7.32 19.07 3.85
C PHE A 219 -6.93 19.02 5.34
N ALA A 220 -7.83 18.54 6.20
CA ALA A 220 -7.56 18.39 7.62
C ALA A 220 -6.37 17.45 7.89
N ASP A 221 -6.26 16.35 7.15
CA ASP A 221 -5.18 15.38 7.26
C ASP A 221 -3.86 15.96 6.76
N VAL A 222 -3.86 16.76 5.69
CA VAL A 222 -2.63 17.44 5.24
C VAL A 222 -2.12 18.43 6.30
N GLU A 223 -3.01 19.21 6.91
CA GLU A 223 -2.63 20.17 7.96
C GLU A 223 -2.14 19.45 9.23
N ARG A 224 -2.83 18.39 9.65
CA ARG A 224 -2.54 17.61 10.86
C ARG A 224 -1.29 16.75 10.71
N LEU A 225 -1.19 16.00 9.62
CA LEU A 225 -0.15 14.98 9.44
C LEU A 225 1.07 15.52 8.69
N ARG A 226 0.95 16.65 7.98
CA ARG A 226 2.03 17.29 7.23
C ARG A 226 2.72 16.35 6.22
N PRO A 227 1.98 15.57 5.41
CA PRO A 227 2.58 14.68 4.42
C PRO A 227 3.31 15.50 3.36
N THR A 228 4.35 14.90 2.78
CA THR A 228 5.13 15.52 1.69
C THR A 228 4.57 15.19 0.31
N TYR A 229 3.82 14.09 0.17
CA TYR A 229 3.14 13.79 -1.09
C TYR A 229 1.95 12.85 -0.91
N PHE A 230 1.12 12.78 -1.94
CA PHE A 230 0.03 11.80 -2.06
C PHE A 230 -0.12 11.35 -3.51
N SER A 231 -0.85 10.26 -3.73
CA SER A 231 -1.25 9.81 -5.07
C SER A 231 -2.76 9.87 -5.20
N GLY A 232 -3.23 10.38 -6.35
CA GLY A 232 -4.64 10.53 -6.67
C GLY A 232 -4.92 10.19 -8.12
N VAL A 233 -6.21 10.10 -8.43
CA VAL A 233 -6.73 9.98 -9.80
C VAL A 233 -7.30 11.32 -10.25
N PRO A 234 -7.48 11.56 -11.57
CA PRO A 234 -8.00 12.85 -12.06
C PRO A 234 -9.28 13.31 -11.36
N THR A 235 -10.21 12.39 -11.07
CA THR A 235 -11.46 12.70 -10.34
C THR A 235 -11.19 13.26 -8.94
N ILE A 236 -10.22 12.74 -8.20
CA ILE A 236 -9.84 13.26 -6.88
C ILE A 236 -9.32 14.69 -7.01
N TYR A 237 -8.43 14.94 -7.97
CA TYR A 237 -7.92 16.30 -8.19
C TYR A 237 -9.03 17.27 -8.58
N ALA A 238 -9.98 16.86 -9.43
CA ALA A 238 -11.12 17.69 -9.78
C ALA A 238 -11.97 18.06 -8.55
N LEU A 239 -12.21 17.10 -7.64
CA LEU A 239 -12.92 17.34 -6.38
C LEU A 239 -12.16 18.30 -5.46
N LEU A 240 -10.83 18.12 -5.32
CA LEU A 240 -10.00 18.96 -4.47
C LEU A 240 -9.93 20.40 -4.98
N VAL A 241 -9.70 20.60 -6.27
CA VAL A 241 -9.65 21.93 -6.91
C VAL A 241 -10.98 22.67 -6.75
N SER A 242 -12.10 21.96 -6.89
CA SER A 242 -13.45 22.54 -6.78
C SER A 242 -13.84 22.90 -5.35
N SER A 243 -13.06 22.47 -4.35
CA SER A 243 -13.35 22.74 -2.95
C SER A 243 -13.03 24.19 -2.56
N PRO A 244 -13.95 24.90 -1.89
CA PRO A 244 -13.64 26.19 -1.27
C PRO A 244 -12.50 26.10 -0.24
N GLN A 245 -12.40 24.97 0.46
CA GLN A 245 -11.37 24.72 1.49
C GLN A 245 -9.95 24.75 0.93
N ALA A 246 -9.76 24.46 -0.37
CA ALA A 246 -8.46 24.50 -1.02
C ALA A 246 -7.76 25.86 -0.91
N ALA A 247 -8.50 26.97 -0.79
CA ALA A 247 -7.93 28.30 -0.62
C ALA A 247 -7.53 28.63 0.83
N ALA A 248 -8.11 27.93 1.79
CA ALA A 248 -7.92 28.19 3.22
C ALA A 248 -6.92 27.23 3.88
N ALA A 249 -6.78 26.02 3.33
CA ALA A 249 -5.95 24.96 3.91
C ALA A 249 -4.45 25.23 3.75
N ASP A 250 -3.67 24.93 4.77
CA ASP A 250 -2.20 24.93 4.67
C ASP A 250 -1.70 23.64 3.98
N LEU A 251 -1.34 23.78 2.70
CA LEU A 251 -0.80 22.71 1.86
C LEU A 251 0.73 22.76 1.72
N SER A 252 1.42 23.58 2.52
CA SER A 252 2.86 23.86 2.36
C SER A 252 3.78 22.66 2.60
N SER A 253 3.32 21.58 3.26
CA SER A 253 4.13 20.36 3.40
C SER A 253 4.23 19.59 2.09
N LEU A 254 3.24 19.71 1.21
CA LEU A 254 3.18 18.94 -0.02
C LEU A 254 4.26 19.42 -1.00
N ARG A 255 5.26 18.57 -1.21
CA ARG A 255 6.30 18.74 -2.23
C ARG A 255 5.76 18.45 -3.63
N PHE A 256 4.85 17.50 -3.76
CA PHE A 256 4.21 17.13 -5.03
C PHE A 256 2.96 16.27 -4.83
N GLY A 257 2.09 16.23 -5.83
CA GLY A 257 1.01 15.24 -5.95
C GLY A 257 1.29 14.29 -7.12
N ILE A 258 0.89 13.03 -7.03
CA ILE A 258 0.99 12.08 -8.14
C ILE A 258 -0.39 11.91 -8.78
N CYS A 259 -0.48 11.99 -10.11
CA CYS A 259 -1.70 11.67 -10.83
C CYS A 259 -1.48 10.45 -11.74
N GLY A 260 -2.24 9.38 -11.49
CA GLY A 260 -2.13 8.12 -12.23
C GLY A 260 -3.48 7.46 -12.50
N ALA A 261 -3.43 6.23 -13.02
CA ALA A 261 -4.56 5.32 -13.32
C ALA A 261 -5.58 5.78 -14.37
N ALA A 262 -5.63 7.07 -14.74
CA ALA A 262 -6.46 7.58 -15.85
C ALA A 262 -5.83 8.82 -16.51
N PRO A 263 -6.18 9.12 -17.78
CA PRO A 263 -5.76 10.35 -18.45
C PRO A 263 -6.24 11.60 -17.69
N ILE A 264 -5.35 12.57 -17.53
CA ILE A 264 -5.67 13.89 -16.97
C ILE A 264 -5.76 14.93 -18.09
N SER A 265 -6.84 15.71 -18.11
CA SER A 265 -7.06 16.75 -19.11
C SER A 265 -6.10 17.94 -18.93
N ARG A 266 -5.87 18.71 -19.99
CA ARG A 266 -5.03 19.92 -19.91
C ARG A 266 -5.67 20.97 -19.01
N GLU A 267 -6.99 21.11 -19.11
CA GLU A 267 -7.81 22.04 -18.37
C GLU A 267 -7.68 21.77 -16.86
N LEU A 268 -7.77 20.49 -16.45
CA LEU A 268 -7.62 20.14 -15.03
C LEU A 268 -6.20 20.40 -14.53
N LEU A 269 -5.17 20.18 -15.35
CA LEU A 269 -3.79 20.53 -14.97
C LEU A 269 -3.60 22.03 -14.78
N THR A 270 -4.20 22.86 -15.63
CA THR A 270 -4.17 24.32 -15.48
C THR A 270 -4.87 24.71 -14.18
N LEU A 271 -6.07 24.20 -13.93
CA LEU A 271 -6.79 24.50 -12.69
C LEU A 271 -6.04 24.06 -11.43
N ILE A 272 -5.35 22.92 -11.47
CA ILE A 272 -4.46 22.48 -10.40
C ILE A 272 -3.31 23.47 -10.20
N GLY A 273 -2.63 23.87 -11.28
CA GLY A 273 -1.50 24.80 -11.19
C GLY A 273 -1.89 26.19 -10.71
N ASP A 274 -3.11 26.63 -11.02
CA ASP A 274 -3.66 27.91 -10.54
C ASP A 274 -4.08 27.83 -9.07
N ARG A 275 -4.55 26.66 -8.62
CA ARG A 275 -5.13 26.47 -7.29
C ARG A 275 -4.12 26.01 -6.24
N PHE A 276 -3.12 25.22 -6.62
CA PHE A 276 -2.18 24.57 -5.72
C PHE A 276 -0.74 24.95 -6.07
N SER A 277 0.09 25.16 -5.05
CA SER A 277 1.49 25.53 -5.19
C SER A 277 2.42 24.34 -5.45
N PHE A 278 1.93 23.11 -5.31
CA PHE A 278 2.73 21.90 -5.52
C PHE A 278 2.60 21.35 -6.95
N PRO A 279 3.69 20.83 -7.55
CA PRO A 279 3.66 20.22 -8.87
C PRO A 279 2.95 18.86 -8.88
N ILE A 280 2.39 18.50 -10.04
CA ILE A 280 1.86 17.14 -10.30
C ILE A 280 2.88 16.28 -11.04
N PHE A 281 3.37 15.27 -10.34
CA PHE A 281 4.22 14.22 -10.89
C PHE A 281 3.40 13.25 -11.76
N ARG A 282 3.89 13.00 -12.98
CA ARG A 282 3.28 12.10 -13.96
C ARG A 282 4.30 11.04 -14.37
N PRO A 283 4.20 9.80 -13.85
CA PRO A 283 5.22 8.76 -14.07
C PRO A 283 5.51 8.47 -15.55
N LEU A 284 4.50 8.58 -16.43
CA LEU A 284 4.62 8.25 -17.86
C LEU A 284 5.21 9.36 -18.74
N ARG A 285 5.41 10.59 -18.25
CA ARG A 285 5.92 11.71 -19.08
C ARG A 285 7.44 11.84 -19.14
N ARG A 286 8.19 11.14 -18.28
CA ARG A 286 9.66 11.00 -18.41
C ARG A 286 10.07 9.86 -19.34
N PHE A 287 9.15 8.95 -19.67
CA PHE A 287 9.34 7.98 -20.74
C PHE A 287 8.83 8.60 -22.04
N ARG A 288 9.75 9.15 -22.86
CA ARG A 288 9.48 9.23 -24.30
C ARG A 288 9.27 7.79 -24.75
N CYS A 289 8.04 7.40 -25.07
CA CYS A 289 7.80 6.24 -25.90
C CYS A 289 8.52 6.48 -27.24
N THR A 290 9.74 5.97 -27.40
CA THR A 290 10.16 5.46 -28.70
C THR A 290 9.28 4.25 -28.97
N ALA A 291 8.40 4.42 -29.95
CA ALA A 291 7.58 3.36 -30.49
C ALA A 291 8.45 2.14 -30.87
N ILE A 292 7.93 0.96 -30.57
CA ILE A 292 8.00 -0.20 -31.46
C ILE A 292 6.54 -0.59 -31.69
#